data_AF-A0A5R9RSE9-F1
#
_entry.id   AF-A0A5R9RSE9-F1
#
_cell.length_a   1.000
_cell.length_b   1.000
_cell.length_c   1.000
_cell.angle_alpha   90.00
_cell.angle_beta   90.00
_cell.angle_gamma   90.00
#
_symmetry.space_group_name_H-M   'P 1'
#
loop_
_entity.id
_entity.type
_entity.pdbx_description
1 polymer ?
#
loop_
_entity_poly.entity_id
_entity_poly.type
_entity_poly.pdbx_seq_one_letter_code
_entity_poly.pdbx_strand_id
1 'polypeptide(L)'
;MNASAQKGLSLIELMVALALGTLVLFTVLQIYLSGSDHAAFNNAQQQNQSRARFILDLLQSQAGQAGYVAWQRHATAQDAALFDFVLDREGPFPSLTDSRTGCSFADGKVSAVDADGKGLCVRYQRSQRSDAQFHQDCSGGALYSDADSSTPQVLVSHLYVSGSELHCKTNNTASAGEVVLATGIHDLRFESASVNQVRVGLVLTSTRLLLPENCTYQDPLGDQQKNTGTRGLCSAFAQSLYLRNQP
;
A
#
# COMPACT_ATOMS: atom_id res chain seq x y z
N MET A 1 52.34 16.92 -67.58
CA MET A 1 52.07 16.49 -66.19
C MET A 1 51.67 17.73 -65.41
N ASN A 2 50.37 17.97 -65.22
CA ASN A 2 49.91 19.17 -64.52
C ASN A 2 50.07 18.95 -63.02
N ALA A 3 50.97 19.71 -62.39
CA ALA A 3 51.13 19.73 -60.95
C ALA A 3 49.93 20.45 -60.34
N SER A 4 49.02 19.71 -59.70
CA SER A 4 47.95 20.29 -58.89
C SER A 4 48.57 21.06 -57.73
N ALA A 5 48.29 22.36 -57.66
CA ALA A 5 48.68 23.21 -56.54
C ALA A 5 48.02 22.70 -55.25
N GLN A 6 48.83 22.28 -54.26
CA GLN A 6 48.34 21.98 -52.93
C GLN A 6 47.84 23.28 -52.29
N LYS A 7 46.52 23.42 -52.14
CA LYS A 7 45.93 24.46 -51.31
C LYS A 7 46.12 24.06 -49.85
N GLY A 8 47.07 24.69 -49.18
CA GLY A 8 47.25 24.56 -47.73
C GLY A 8 46.01 25.10 -47.00
N LEU A 9 45.62 24.42 -45.92
CA LEU A 9 44.50 24.83 -45.07
C LEU A 9 44.89 26.11 -44.32
N SER A 10 44.00 27.11 -44.32
CA SER A 10 44.22 28.32 -43.52
C SER A 10 44.14 27.98 -42.03
N LEU A 11 44.98 28.59 -41.20
CA LEU A 11 44.92 28.45 -39.73
C LEU A 11 43.53 28.83 -39.20
N ILE A 12 42.87 29.80 -39.84
CA ILE A 12 41.50 30.21 -39.51
C ILE A 12 40.49 29.11 -39.88
N GLU A 13 40.64 28.45 -41.03
CA GLU A 13 39.76 27.32 -41.40
C GLU A 13 39.89 26.17 -40.41
N LEU A 14 41.11 25.88 -39.93
CA LEU A 14 41.34 24.87 -38.91
C LEU A 14 40.66 25.22 -37.58
N MET A 15 40.76 26.48 -37.15
CA MET A 15 40.12 26.94 -35.92
C MET A 15 38.60 26.91 -36.02
N VAL A 16 38.04 27.32 -37.15
CA VAL A 16 36.59 27.25 -37.38
C VAL A 16 36.12 25.79 -37.43
N ALA A 17 36.87 24.89 -38.09
CA ALA A 17 36.54 23.47 -38.13
C ALA A 17 36.54 22.83 -36.72
N LEU A 18 37.50 23.19 -35.88
CA LEU A 18 37.57 22.75 -34.47
C LEU A 18 36.43 23.34 -33.63
N ALA A 19 36.11 24.62 -33.80
CA ALA A 19 35.01 25.28 -33.10
C ALA A 19 33.66 24.64 -33.47
N LEU A 20 33.42 24.37 -34.75
CA LEU A 20 32.22 23.68 -35.22
C LEU A 20 32.16 22.23 -34.73
N GLY A 21 33.30 21.51 -34.75
CA GLY A 21 33.38 20.14 -34.25
C GLY A 21 33.06 20.03 -32.76
N THR A 22 33.56 20.96 -31.94
CA THR A 22 33.27 20.99 -30.50
C THR A 22 31.83 21.37 -30.19
N LEU A 23 31.23 22.30 -30.94
CA LEU A 23 29.80 22.64 -30.82
C LEU A 23 28.90 21.44 -31.12
N VAL A 24 29.19 20.69 -32.17
CA VAL A 24 28.42 19.49 -32.52
C VAL A 24 28.54 18.43 -31.44
N LEU A 25 29.75 18.14 -30.96
CA LEU A 25 29.98 17.17 -29.90
C LEU A 25 29.28 17.56 -28.59
N PHE A 26 29.34 18.84 -28.23
CA PHE A 26 28.66 19.37 -27.04
C PHE A 26 27.14 19.20 -27.15
N THR A 27 26.57 19.48 -28.31
CA THR A 27 25.13 19.33 -28.57
C THR A 27 24.70 17.86 -28.42
N VAL A 28 25.43 16.92 -29.00
CA VAL A 28 25.12 15.48 -28.90
C VAL A 28 25.23 14.98 -27.46
N LEU A 29 26.25 15.43 -26.72
CA LEU A 29 26.45 15.05 -25.33
C LEU A 29 25.29 15.52 -24.43
N GLN A 30 24.79 16.74 -24.63
CA GLN A 30 23.63 17.24 -23.89
C GLN A 30 22.38 16.39 -24.10
N ILE A 31 22.10 16.00 -25.35
CA ILE A 31 20.94 15.15 -25.69
C ILE A 31 21.06 13.78 -25.01
N TYR A 32 22.26 13.18 -25.04
CA TYR A 32 22.49 11.88 -24.43
C TYR A 32 22.30 11.90 -22.90
N LEU A 33 22.90 12.88 -22.22
CA LEU A 33 22.78 13.02 -20.77
C LEU A 33 21.33 13.29 -20.35
N SER A 34 20.66 14.21 -21.04
CA SER A 34 19.25 14.54 -20.80
C SER A 34 18.34 13.32 -20.98
N GLY A 35 18.58 12.50 -22.01
CA GLY A 35 17.80 11.27 -22.24
C GLY A 35 17.90 10.26 -21.10
N SER A 36 19.08 10.13 -20.48
CA SER A 36 19.30 9.20 -19.36
C SER A 36 18.53 9.63 -18.10
N ASP A 37 18.57 10.92 -17.77
CA ASP A 37 17.88 11.47 -16.60
C ASP A 37 16.36 11.43 -16.78
N HIS A 38 15.86 11.78 -17.97
CA HIS A 38 14.44 11.65 -18.30
C HIS A 38 13.96 10.21 -18.21
N ALA A 39 14.73 9.24 -18.71
CA ALA A 39 14.37 7.82 -18.61
C ALA A 39 14.30 7.36 -17.16
N ALA A 40 15.25 7.79 -16.31
CA ALA A 40 15.27 7.45 -14.90
C ALA A 40 14.10 8.06 -14.12
N PHE A 41 13.77 9.33 -14.40
CA PHE A 41 12.63 10.01 -13.82
C PHE A 41 11.31 9.32 -14.20
N ASN A 42 11.13 9.02 -15.48
CA ASN A 42 9.94 8.33 -15.98
C ASN A 42 9.81 6.94 -15.34
N ASN A 43 10.91 6.19 -15.26
CA ASN A 43 10.90 4.88 -14.62
C ASN A 43 10.51 4.97 -13.14
N ALA A 44 11.09 5.91 -12.39
CA ALA A 44 10.74 6.13 -10.98
C ALA A 44 9.25 6.50 -10.80
N GLN A 45 8.71 7.34 -11.67
CA GLN A 45 7.30 7.73 -11.65
C GLN A 45 6.38 6.54 -11.94
N GLN A 46 6.75 5.67 -12.90
CA GLN A 46 5.99 4.46 -13.19
C GLN A 46 6.05 3.45 -12.05
N GLN A 47 7.22 3.29 -11.42
CA GLN A 47 7.37 2.44 -10.24
C GLN A 47 6.52 2.93 -9.07
N ASN A 48 6.54 4.23 -8.77
CA ASN A 48 5.72 4.80 -7.70
C ASN A 48 4.22 4.59 -7.98
N GLN A 49 3.76 4.82 -9.22
CA GLN A 49 2.36 4.59 -9.57
C GLN A 49 1.96 3.11 -9.46
N SER A 50 2.79 2.20 -9.94
CA SER A 50 2.53 0.76 -9.87
C SER A 50 2.47 0.27 -8.41
N ARG A 51 3.44 0.68 -7.59
CA ARG A 51 3.47 0.35 -6.16
C ARG A 51 2.28 0.93 -5.40
N ALA A 52 1.90 2.18 -5.70
CA ALA A 52 0.74 2.80 -5.08
C ALA A 52 -0.54 2.04 -5.40
N ARG A 53 -0.77 1.67 -6.67
CA ARG A 53 -1.92 0.86 -7.07
C ARG A 53 -1.94 -0.48 -6.32
N PHE A 54 -0.81 -1.19 -6.28
CA PHE A 54 -0.71 -2.46 -5.56
C PHE A 54 -1.04 -2.32 -4.07
N ILE A 55 -0.44 -1.34 -3.37
CA ILE A 55 -0.67 -1.12 -1.94
C ILE A 55 -2.13 -0.74 -1.67
N LEU A 56 -2.69 0.16 -2.47
CA LEU A 56 -4.07 0.61 -2.30
C LEU A 56 -5.08 -0.49 -2.60
N ASP A 57 -4.86 -1.31 -3.63
CA ASP A 57 -5.71 -2.46 -3.95
C ASP A 57 -5.65 -3.53 -2.85
N LEU A 58 -4.46 -3.78 -2.31
CA LEU A 58 -4.25 -4.67 -1.17
C LEU A 58 -5.03 -4.16 0.05
N LEU A 59 -4.87 -2.88 0.41
CA LEU A 59 -5.59 -2.28 1.53
C LEU A 59 -7.11 -2.28 1.32
N GLN A 60 -7.57 -2.05 0.09
CA GLN A 60 -8.99 -2.12 -0.27
C GLN A 60 -9.56 -3.53 -0.16
N SER A 61 -8.79 -4.55 -0.54
CA SER A 61 -9.17 -5.96 -0.36
C SER A 61 -9.30 -6.32 1.11
N GLN A 62 -8.31 -5.93 1.94
CA GLN A 62 -8.34 -6.17 3.38
C GLN A 62 -9.48 -5.40 4.08
N ALA A 63 -9.69 -4.14 3.73
CA ALA A 63 -10.82 -3.34 4.21
C ALA A 63 -12.17 -3.94 3.81
N GLY A 64 -12.26 -4.55 2.62
CA GLY A 64 -13.47 -5.21 2.13
C GLY A 64 -13.85 -6.48 2.92
N GLN A 65 -12.89 -7.10 3.61
CA GLN A 65 -13.15 -8.24 4.49
C GLN A 65 -13.67 -7.81 5.87
N ALA A 66 -13.39 -6.57 6.29
CA ALA A 66 -13.80 -6.06 7.60
C ALA A 66 -15.31 -6.19 7.80
N GLY A 67 -15.71 -6.71 8.96
CA GLY A 67 -17.11 -6.89 9.33
C GLY A 67 -17.81 -8.05 8.61
N TYR A 68 -17.10 -8.86 7.82
CA TYR A 68 -17.68 -10.09 7.30
C TYR A 68 -18.01 -11.03 8.46
N VAL A 69 -19.23 -11.52 8.50
CA VAL A 69 -19.73 -12.42 9.56
C VAL A 69 -20.08 -13.76 8.96
N ALA A 70 -19.68 -14.82 9.65
CA ALA A 70 -20.16 -16.15 9.34
C ALA A 70 -21.57 -16.23 9.87
N TRP A 71 -22.58 -16.32 8.99
CA TRP A 71 -23.92 -16.67 9.45
C TRP A 71 -23.86 -18.07 10.06
N GLN A 72 -23.80 -18.12 11.39
CA GLN A 72 -24.03 -19.33 12.12
C GLN A 72 -25.53 -19.44 12.38
N ARG A 73 -26.12 -20.56 11.95
CA ARG A 73 -27.36 -21.03 12.56
C ARG A 73 -27.03 -21.37 14.01
N HIS A 74 -27.20 -20.43 14.93
CA HIS A 74 -27.24 -20.73 16.36
C HIS A 74 -28.55 -21.47 16.65
N ALA A 75 -28.58 -22.75 16.29
CA ALA A 75 -29.55 -23.67 16.81
C ALA A 75 -28.95 -24.25 18.10
N THR A 76 -29.28 -23.71 19.28
CA THR A 76 -29.31 -24.61 20.43
C THR A 76 -30.32 -25.71 20.12
N ALA A 77 -30.16 -26.91 20.69
CA ALA A 77 -31.10 -28.01 20.44
C ALA A 77 -32.56 -27.64 20.79
N GLN A 78 -32.76 -26.63 21.65
CA GLN A 78 -34.07 -26.07 21.97
C GLN A 78 -34.55 -24.96 20.99
N ASP A 79 -33.67 -24.10 20.49
CA ASP A 79 -34.06 -22.99 19.58
C ASP A 79 -34.34 -23.44 18.14
N ALA A 80 -33.79 -24.59 17.73
CA ALA A 80 -34.09 -25.22 16.43
C ALA A 80 -35.58 -25.53 16.22
N ALA A 81 -36.35 -25.64 17.30
CA ALA A 81 -37.75 -26.01 17.27
C ALA A 81 -38.71 -24.80 17.13
N LEU A 82 -38.23 -23.57 17.31
CA LEU A 82 -39.10 -22.39 17.41
C LEU A 82 -38.82 -21.32 16.36
N PHE A 83 -37.60 -21.15 15.87
CA PHE A 83 -37.28 -20.16 14.83
C PHE A 83 -36.18 -20.65 13.87
N ASP A 84 -36.35 -20.40 12.56
CA ASP A 84 -35.38 -20.75 11.49
C ASP A 84 -34.15 -19.82 11.46
N PHE A 85 -34.19 -18.70 12.20
CA PHE A 85 -33.09 -17.75 12.33
C PHE A 85 -32.98 -17.22 13.77
N VAL A 86 -31.78 -17.29 14.36
CA VAL A 86 -31.43 -16.57 15.59
C VAL A 86 -30.53 -15.41 15.17
N LEU A 87 -31.01 -14.18 15.35
CA LEU A 87 -30.20 -12.97 15.22
C LEU A 87 -29.65 -12.66 16.61
N ASP A 88 -28.34 -12.78 16.79
CA ASP A 88 -27.69 -12.24 17.99
C ASP A 88 -27.98 -10.73 18.05
N ARG A 89 -28.61 -10.32 19.16
CA ARG A 89 -29.09 -8.95 19.40
C ARG A 89 -27.96 -8.02 19.87
N GLU A 90 -26.89 -8.60 20.39
CA GLU A 90 -25.58 -7.99 20.51
C GLU A 90 -24.88 -8.33 19.19
N GLY A 91 -24.58 -7.32 18.35
CA GLY A 91 -23.98 -7.61 17.03
C GLY A 91 -22.78 -8.55 17.15
N PRO A 92 -22.40 -9.28 16.07
CA PRO A 92 -21.45 -10.41 16.10
C PRO A 92 -20.00 -10.07 16.55
N PHE A 93 -19.78 -8.85 17.01
CA PHE A 93 -18.50 -8.24 17.29
C PHE A 93 -18.51 -7.51 18.65
N PRO A 94 -18.45 -8.25 19.77
CA PRO A 94 -18.32 -7.67 21.11
C PRO A 94 -17.03 -6.87 21.25
N SER A 95 -16.88 -6.05 22.28
CA SER A 95 -15.59 -5.38 22.54
C SER A 95 -14.46 -6.41 22.67
N LEU A 96 -13.36 -6.22 21.93
CA LEU A 96 -12.24 -7.15 21.88
C LEU A 96 -10.92 -6.39 21.95
N THR A 97 -10.04 -6.81 22.86
CA THR A 97 -8.63 -6.40 22.87
C THR A 97 -7.78 -7.62 22.59
N ASP A 98 -7.10 -7.62 21.45
CA ASP A 98 -6.28 -8.72 21.00
C ASP A 98 -4.81 -8.46 21.33
N SER A 99 -4.24 -9.26 22.22
CA SER A 99 -2.85 -9.12 22.66
C SER A 99 -1.82 -9.58 21.62
N ARG A 100 -2.21 -10.42 20.64
CA ARG A 100 -1.29 -10.85 19.56
C ARG A 100 -1.09 -9.74 18.55
N THR A 101 -2.18 -9.12 18.11
CA THR A 101 -2.12 -8.03 17.12
C THR A 101 -1.89 -6.67 17.76
N GLY A 102 -2.28 -6.48 19.02
CA GLY A 102 -2.25 -5.17 19.70
C GLY A 102 -3.49 -4.31 19.40
N CYS A 103 -4.45 -4.85 18.63
CA CYS A 103 -5.66 -4.14 18.23
C CYS A 103 -6.70 -4.12 19.35
N SER A 104 -7.42 -3.01 19.49
CA SER A 104 -8.57 -2.87 20.39
C SER A 104 -9.80 -2.38 19.63
N PHE A 105 -10.94 -3.01 19.89
CA PHE A 105 -12.21 -2.71 19.26
C PHE A 105 -13.27 -2.47 20.31
N ALA A 106 -14.00 -1.37 20.18
CA ALA A 106 -15.21 -1.13 20.95
C ALA A 106 -16.36 -2.02 20.45
N ASP A 107 -17.41 -2.13 21.27
CA ASP A 107 -18.58 -2.92 20.94
C ASP A 107 -19.20 -2.48 19.59
N GLY A 108 -19.50 -3.46 18.72
CA GLY A 108 -20.02 -3.24 17.37
C GLY A 108 -19.07 -2.57 16.36
N LYS A 109 -17.79 -2.34 16.69
CA LYS A 109 -16.81 -1.72 15.76
C LYS A 109 -15.99 -2.75 15.01
N VAL A 110 -16.02 -2.77 13.68
CA VAL A 110 -15.28 -3.75 12.85
C VAL A 110 -13.87 -3.30 12.44
N SER A 111 -13.56 -2.02 12.66
CA SER A 111 -12.24 -1.44 12.41
C SER A 111 -11.82 -0.50 13.53
N ALA A 112 -10.52 -0.34 13.69
CA ALA A 112 -9.89 0.66 14.54
C ALA A 112 -8.62 1.18 13.86
N VAL A 113 -8.30 2.45 14.09
CA VAL A 113 -7.05 3.06 13.61
C VAL A 113 -6.16 3.26 14.84
N ASP A 114 -4.86 2.98 14.69
CA ASP A 114 -3.90 3.21 15.77
C ASP A 114 -3.87 4.68 16.20
N ALA A 115 -3.48 4.96 17.44
CA ALA A 115 -3.40 6.33 17.94
C ALA A 115 -2.46 7.23 17.09
N ASP A 116 -1.41 6.64 16.52
CA ASP A 116 -0.49 7.32 15.61
C ASP A 116 -1.02 7.42 14.17
N GLY A 117 -2.16 6.83 13.85
CA GLY A 117 -2.71 6.79 12.49
C GLY A 117 -1.87 6.00 11.49
N LYS A 118 -0.86 5.23 11.93
CA LYS A 118 0.04 4.47 11.06
C LYS A 118 -0.37 3.02 10.85
N GLY A 119 -1.46 2.60 11.49
CA GLY A 119 -2.00 1.26 11.33
C GLY A 119 -3.51 1.23 11.34
N LEU A 120 -4.04 0.19 10.69
CA LEU A 120 -5.43 -0.13 10.54
C LEU A 120 -5.66 -1.55 11.04
N CYS A 121 -6.45 -1.66 12.10
CA CYS A 121 -6.98 -2.90 12.63
C CYS A 121 -8.33 -3.20 11.97
N VAL A 122 -8.48 -4.39 11.42
CA VAL A 122 -9.75 -4.91 10.90
C VAL A 122 -10.06 -6.25 11.54
N ARG A 123 -11.34 -6.52 11.76
CA ARG A 123 -11.81 -7.83 12.23
C ARG A 123 -12.93 -8.38 11.39
N TYR A 124 -12.95 -9.71 11.25
CA TYR A 124 -13.90 -10.45 10.45
C TYR A 124 -13.98 -11.91 10.90
N GLN A 125 -15.07 -12.60 10.56
CA GLN A 125 -15.27 -14.02 10.78
C GLN A 125 -15.37 -14.73 9.43
N ARG A 126 -14.84 -15.94 9.30
CA ARG A 126 -14.94 -16.69 8.04
C ARG A 126 -16.19 -17.57 7.98
N SER A 127 -16.69 -17.85 6.78
CA SER A 127 -17.73 -18.86 6.54
C SER A 127 -17.31 -20.24 7.08
N GLN A 128 -18.23 -20.93 7.75
CA GLN A 128 -18.03 -22.27 8.35
C GLN A 128 -18.13 -23.44 7.36
N ARG A 129 -18.21 -23.14 6.06
CA ARG A 129 -18.42 -24.16 5.03
C ARG A 129 -17.09 -24.79 4.61
N SER A 130 -17.00 -26.11 4.62
CA SER A 130 -15.80 -26.86 4.21
C SER A 130 -15.48 -26.76 2.71
N ASP A 131 -16.43 -26.31 1.89
CA ASP A 131 -16.28 -26.01 0.46
C ASP A 131 -16.04 -24.50 0.19
N ALA A 132 -16.14 -23.64 1.21
CA ALA A 132 -15.84 -22.24 1.07
C ALA A 132 -14.33 -22.13 0.83
N GLN A 133 -13.96 -21.67 -0.37
CA GLN A 133 -12.59 -21.39 -0.78
C GLN A 133 -11.77 -20.89 0.42
N PHE A 134 -10.63 -21.53 0.67
CA PHE A 134 -9.71 -21.22 1.76
C PHE A 134 -9.48 -19.72 1.81
N HIS A 135 -10.26 -19.02 2.63
CA HIS A 135 -9.92 -17.65 2.97
C HIS A 135 -8.58 -17.76 3.67
N GLN A 136 -7.65 -16.93 3.23
CA GLN A 136 -6.35 -16.78 3.83
C GLN A 136 -6.36 -15.49 4.63
N ASP A 137 -5.54 -15.43 5.66
CA ASP A 137 -5.27 -14.15 6.31
C ASP A 137 -4.40 -13.29 5.39
N CYS A 138 -4.13 -12.07 5.84
CA CYS A 138 -3.20 -11.21 5.15
C CYS A 138 -1.77 -11.77 5.02
N SER A 139 -1.40 -12.83 5.77
CA SER A 139 -0.13 -13.53 5.63
C SER A 139 -0.16 -14.70 4.63
N GLY A 140 -1.32 -14.96 4.01
CA GLY A 140 -1.51 -16.06 3.07
C GLY A 140 -1.71 -17.42 3.74
N GLY A 141 -1.76 -17.47 5.07
CA GLY A 141 -1.98 -18.73 5.77
C GLY A 141 -3.47 -19.05 5.89
N ALA A 142 -3.77 -20.35 5.88
CA ALA A 142 -5.14 -20.82 5.97
C ALA A 142 -5.75 -20.42 7.31
N LEU A 143 -7.00 -19.95 7.30
CA LEU A 143 -7.59 -19.42 8.51
C LEU A 143 -7.85 -20.48 9.59
N TYR A 144 -8.25 -21.72 9.24
CA TYR A 144 -8.53 -22.83 10.18
C TYR A 144 -8.63 -24.20 9.48
N SER A 145 -8.57 -25.27 10.30
CA SER A 145 -8.82 -26.66 9.93
C SER A 145 -10.29 -27.09 10.21
N ASP A 146 -10.74 -28.23 9.69
CA ASP A 146 -12.13 -28.73 9.87
C ASP A 146 -12.53 -28.97 11.34
N ALA A 147 -11.56 -29.02 12.26
CA ALA A 147 -11.78 -29.20 13.70
C ALA A 147 -12.37 -27.95 14.40
N ASP A 148 -12.27 -26.77 13.79
CA ASP A 148 -12.73 -25.49 14.34
C ASP A 148 -14.18 -25.14 13.93
N SER A 149 -14.89 -26.10 13.34
CA SER A 149 -16.21 -25.94 12.69
C SER A 149 -17.38 -25.56 13.62
N SER A 150 -17.18 -25.62 14.95
CA SER A 150 -18.25 -25.40 15.94
C SER A 150 -18.41 -23.94 16.39
N THR A 151 -17.38 -23.09 16.27
CA THR A 151 -17.44 -21.66 16.68
C THR A 151 -16.70 -20.76 15.68
N PRO A 152 -17.26 -19.61 15.25
CA PRO A 152 -16.64 -18.73 14.29
C PRO A 152 -15.65 -17.86 15.03
N GLN A 153 -14.39 -18.25 14.94
CA GLN A 153 -13.31 -17.46 15.51
C GLN A 153 -13.27 -16.09 14.83
N VAL A 154 -13.18 -15.03 15.64
CA VAL A 154 -12.98 -13.66 15.15
C VAL A 154 -11.52 -13.50 14.80
N LEU A 155 -11.27 -13.28 13.52
CA LEU A 155 -9.94 -12.97 13.02
C LEU A 155 -9.70 -11.47 13.11
N VAL A 156 -8.48 -11.13 13.50
CA VAL A 156 -8.00 -9.76 13.58
C VAL A 156 -6.76 -9.64 12.72
N SER A 157 -6.78 -8.68 11.79
CA SER A 157 -5.62 -8.30 10.98
C SER A 157 -5.24 -6.86 11.29
N HIS A 158 -3.97 -6.64 11.59
CA HIS A 158 -3.37 -5.34 11.86
C HIS A 158 -2.39 -5.00 10.74
N LEU A 159 -2.77 -4.02 9.92
CA LEU A 159 -1.94 -3.49 8.84
C LEU A 159 -1.26 -2.24 9.34
N TYR A 160 0.06 -2.24 9.48
CA TYR A 160 0.76 -1.09 10.05
C TYR A 160 2.08 -0.83 9.35
N VAL A 161 2.53 0.43 9.38
CA VAL A 161 3.84 0.80 8.81
C VAL A 161 4.90 0.89 9.89
N SER A 162 5.98 0.15 9.66
CA SER A 162 7.21 0.20 10.44
C SER A 162 8.36 0.58 9.51
N GLY A 163 8.97 1.74 9.75
CA GLY A 163 10.00 2.26 8.84
C GLY A 163 9.46 2.51 7.43
N SER A 164 10.02 1.80 6.43
CA SER A 164 9.62 1.90 5.02
C SER A 164 8.81 0.71 4.51
N GLU A 165 8.28 -0.10 5.42
CA GLU A 165 7.62 -1.37 5.12
C GLU A 165 6.19 -1.40 5.69
N LEU A 166 5.27 -1.97 4.92
CA LEU A 166 3.92 -2.29 5.35
C LEU A 166 3.91 -3.71 5.90
N HIS A 167 3.64 -3.83 7.18
CA HIS A 167 3.50 -5.09 7.88
C HIS A 167 2.03 -5.48 7.96
N CYS A 168 1.76 -6.77 7.92
CA CYS A 168 0.49 -7.30 8.39
C CYS A 168 0.71 -8.33 9.48
N LYS A 169 0.04 -8.12 10.61
CA LYS A 169 0.03 -8.99 11.76
C LYS A 169 -1.35 -9.59 11.94
N THR A 170 -1.43 -10.89 12.17
CA THR A 170 -2.69 -11.62 12.32
C THR A 170 -2.73 -12.34 13.66
N ASN A 171 -3.93 -12.54 14.19
CA ASN A 171 -4.14 -13.36 15.39
C ASN A 171 -4.30 -14.86 15.10
N ASN A 172 -4.26 -15.25 13.82
CA ASN A 172 -4.35 -16.63 13.36
C ASN A 172 -3.21 -17.48 13.92
N THR A 173 -3.56 -18.57 14.62
CA THR A 173 -2.60 -19.54 15.16
C THR A 173 -1.94 -20.43 14.11
N ALA A 174 -2.54 -20.55 12.93
CA ALA A 174 -2.08 -21.43 11.86
C ALA A 174 -1.03 -20.78 10.93
N SER A 175 -0.73 -19.49 11.12
CA SER A 175 0.13 -18.71 10.23
C SER A 175 1.31 -18.07 10.95
N ALA A 176 2.32 -17.65 10.18
CA ALA A 176 3.34 -16.73 10.67
C ALA A 176 2.64 -15.44 11.09
N GLY A 177 2.67 -15.13 12.39
CA GLY A 177 1.88 -14.06 12.98
C GLY A 177 2.13 -12.67 12.38
N GLU A 178 3.19 -12.49 11.59
CA GLU A 178 3.54 -11.23 10.93
C GLU A 178 4.25 -11.44 9.58
N VAL A 179 3.89 -10.64 8.57
CA VAL A 179 4.54 -10.62 7.24
C VAL A 179 4.73 -9.20 6.72
N VAL A 180 5.73 -8.99 5.87
CA VAL A 180 5.91 -7.75 5.11
C VAL A 180 5.15 -7.85 3.78
N LEU A 181 4.21 -6.93 3.54
CA LEU A 181 3.36 -6.90 2.34
C LEU A 181 3.90 -5.98 1.25
N ALA A 182 4.51 -4.86 1.62
CA ALA A 182 5.05 -3.89 0.68
C ALA A 182 6.22 -3.11 1.28
N THR A 183 7.09 -2.59 0.42
CA THR A 183 8.28 -1.83 0.83
C THR A 183 8.43 -0.55 0.01
N GLY A 184 9.29 0.36 0.48
CA GLY A 184 9.53 1.66 -0.17
C GLY A 184 8.44 2.69 0.11
N ILE A 185 7.72 2.53 1.23
CA ILE A 185 6.77 3.50 1.72
C ILE A 185 7.53 4.59 2.47
N HIS A 186 7.22 5.86 2.19
CA HIS A 186 7.78 6.98 2.94
C HIS A 186 6.89 7.36 4.13
N ASP A 187 5.59 7.51 3.88
CA ASP A 187 4.58 7.72 4.92
C ASP A 187 3.29 7.01 4.50
N LEU A 188 2.60 6.40 5.47
CA LEU A 188 1.26 5.86 5.29
C LEU A 188 0.45 6.26 6.51
N ARG A 189 -0.70 6.86 6.27
CA ARG A 189 -1.61 7.29 7.31
C ARG A 189 -3.02 6.81 7.03
N PHE A 190 -3.72 6.47 8.09
CA PHE A 190 -5.11 6.12 8.11
C PHE A 190 -5.85 7.13 8.98
N GLU A 191 -7.02 7.55 8.51
CA GLU A 191 -7.92 8.42 9.25
C GLU A 191 -9.32 7.84 9.18
N SER A 192 -9.97 7.72 10.33
CA SER A 192 -11.37 7.29 10.38
C SER A 192 -12.26 8.42 9.87
N ALA A 193 -12.91 8.23 8.72
CA ALA A 193 -13.83 9.22 8.16
C ALA A 193 -15.27 8.95 8.60
N SER A 194 -15.68 7.69 8.68
CA SER A 194 -16.97 7.26 9.24
C SER A 194 -16.88 5.84 9.78
N VAL A 195 -17.98 5.30 10.29
CA VAL A 195 -18.05 3.91 10.78
C VAL A 195 -17.72 2.89 9.67
N ASN A 196 -18.00 3.23 8.40
CA ASN A 196 -17.84 2.33 7.26
C ASN A 196 -16.79 2.83 6.27
N GLN A 197 -16.03 3.88 6.61
CA GLN A 197 -15.06 4.48 5.70
C GLN A 197 -13.80 4.90 6.45
N VAL A 198 -12.66 4.50 5.91
CA VAL A 198 -11.34 4.92 6.37
C VAL A 198 -10.64 5.58 5.19
N ARG A 199 -10.10 6.78 5.40
CA ARG A 199 -9.26 7.44 4.41
C ARG A 199 -7.82 6.96 4.61
N VAL A 200 -7.16 6.66 3.51
CA VAL A 200 -5.75 6.30 3.49
C VAL A 200 -4.98 7.34 2.68
N GLY A 201 -3.88 7.80 3.26
CA GLY A 201 -2.89 8.65 2.62
C GLY A 201 -1.59 7.88 2.49
N LEU A 202 -1.07 7.76 1.27
CA LEU A 202 0.15 7.03 0.95
C LEU A 202 1.14 7.96 0.27
N VAL A 203 2.38 7.97 0.76
CA VAL A 203 3.49 8.71 0.17
C VAL A 203 4.60 7.72 -0.16
N LEU A 204 5.02 7.72 -1.42
CA LEU A 204 6.13 6.92 -1.92
C LEU A 204 7.29 7.83 -2.31
N THR A 205 8.52 7.33 -2.17
CA THR A 205 9.74 8.01 -2.62
C THR A 205 10.58 7.06 -3.44
N SER A 206 11.24 7.56 -4.49
CA SER A 206 12.26 6.80 -5.20
C SER A 206 13.52 6.66 -4.34
N THR A 207 14.22 5.54 -4.52
CA THR A 207 15.52 5.29 -3.88
C THR A 207 16.67 6.07 -4.53
N ARG A 208 16.55 6.37 -5.83
CA ARG A 208 17.54 7.19 -6.56
C ARG A 208 17.29 8.67 -6.31
N LEU A 209 18.36 9.44 -6.12
CA LEU A 209 18.32 10.89 -6.08
C LEU A 209 18.13 11.42 -7.51
N LEU A 210 16.96 12.00 -7.76
CA LEU A 210 16.54 12.47 -9.10
C LEU A 210 16.25 13.97 -9.12
N LEU A 211 16.11 14.61 -7.95
CA LEU A 211 15.79 16.03 -7.83
C LEU A 211 16.99 16.87 -7.38
N PRO A 212 16.99 18.18 -7.73
CA PRO A 212 17.97 19.13 -7.25
C PRO A 212 17.82 19.43 -5.74
N GLU A 213 16.59 19.31 -5.22
CA GLU A 213 16.21 19.59 -3.84
C GLU A 213 15.37 18.46 -3.23
N ASN A 214 15.11 18.53 -1.93
CA ASN A 214 14.32 17.51 -1.26
C ASN A 214 12.85 17.59 -1.70
N CYS A 215 12.22 16.44 -1.92
CA CYS A 215 10.87 16.42 -2.43
C CYS A 215 9.85 16.89 -1.38
N THR A 216 9.09 17.92 -1.72
CA THR A 216 7.97 18.39 -0.91
C THR A 216 6.65 17.87 -1.46
N TYR A 217 5.75 17.48 -0.58
CA TYR A 217 4.42 17.01 -0.92
C TYR A 217 3.38 17.61 0.02
N GLN A 218 2.15 17.75 -0.44
CA GLN A 218 1.02 18.07 0.41
C GLN A 218 0.56 16.79 1.12
N ASP A 219 0.34 16.86 2.42
CA ASP A 219 -0.17 15.72 3.20
C ASP A 219 -1.47 15.19 2.56
N PRO A 220 -1.53 13.91 2.13
CA PRO A 220 -2.72 13.38 1.47
C PRO A 220 -3.99 13.37 2.33
N LEU A 221 -3.85 13.43 3.66
CA LEU A 221 -4.98 13.47 4.60
C LEU A 221 -5.09 14.81 5.36
N GLY A 222 -4.28 15.81 5.02
CA GLY A 222 -4.28 17.10 5.71
C GLY A 222 -3.89 18.26 4.82
N ASP A 223 -3.73 19.43 5.42
CA ASP A 223 -3.40 20.67 4.68
C ASP A 223 -1.93 21.08 4.84
N GLN A 224 -1.13 20.27 5.53
CA GLN A 224 0.27 20.60 5.83
C GLN A 224 1.20 20.17 4.69
N GLN A 225 2.13 21.04 4.31
CA GLN A 225 3.20 20.69 3.39
C GLN A 225 4.31 19.97 4.17
N LYS A 226 4.71 18.80 3.69
CA LYS A 226 5.77 17.98 4.29
C LYS A 226 6.91 17.79 3.30
N ASN A 227 8.05 17.36 3.83
CA ASN A 227 9.26 17.09 3.05
C ASN A 227 9.74 15.68 3.35
N THR A 228 10.16 14.94 2.31
CA THR A 228 10.68 13.57 2.48
C THR A 228 12.06 13.50 3.11
N GLY A 229 12.79 14.62 3.18
CA GLY A 229 14.19 14.67 3.58
C GLY A 229 15.15 14.05 2.55
N THR A 230 14.62 13.63 1.40
CA THR A 230 15.37 12.95 0.33
C THR A 230 15.18 13.69 -0.99
N ARG A 231 16.21 13.67 -1.84
CA ARG A 231 16.15 14.21 -3.21
C ARG A 231 15.59 13.20 -4.22
N GLY A 232 14.82 12.23 -3.74
CA GLY A 232 14.14 11.24 -4.57
C GLY A 232 12.80 11.77 -5.07
N LEU A 233 12.29 11.21 -6.17
CA LEU A 233 10.95 11.50 -6.67
C LEU A 233 9.92 11.02 -5.66
N CYS A 234 9.09 11.94 -5.15
CA CYS A 234 7.98 11.62 -4.28
C CYS A 234 6.64 11.69 -5.00
N SER A 235 5.69 10.85 -4.57
CA SER A 235 4.33 10.84 -5.07
C SER A 235 3.39 10.57 -3.91
N ALA A 236 2.39 11.44 -3.74
CA ALA A 236 1.37 11.31 -2.71
C ALA A 236 0.04 10.86 -3.35
N PHE A 237 -0.64 9.95 -2.67
CA PHE A 237 -1.91 9.36 -3.10
C PHE A 237 -2.87 9.35 -1.92
N ALA A 238 -4.15 9.56 -2.19
CA ALA A 238 -5.21 9.45 -1.20
C ALA A 238 -6.36 8.61 -1.76
N GLN A 239 -6.92 7.73 -0.95
CA GLN A 239 -8.09 6.93 -1.30
C GLN A 239 -9.00 6.74 -0.08
N SER A 240 -10.31 6.63 -0.33
CA SER A 240 -11.25 6.19 0.70
C SER A 240 -11.49 4.70 0.57
N LEU A 241 -11.21 3.97 1.63
CA LEU A 241 -11.47 2.54 1.77
C LEU A 241 -12.86 2.36 2.37
N TYR A 242 -13.68 1.54 1.73
CA TYR A 242 -15.01 1.20 2.21
C TYR A 242 -14.97 -0.10 2.99
N LEU A 243 -15.46 -0.05 4.22
CA LEU A 243 -15.58 -1.19 5.12
C LEU A 243 -16.98 -1.78 5.00
N ARG A 244 -17.06 -3.11 5.03
CA ARG A 244 -18.32 -3.85 5.02
C ARG A 244 -18.86 -3.95 6.46
N ASN A 245 -19.17 -2.81 7.06
CA ASN A 245 -19.83 -2.82 8.37
C ASN A 245 -21.25 -3.36 8.20
N GLN A 246 -21.46 -4.65 8.51
CA GLN A 246 -22.80 -5.19 8.62
C GLN A 246 -23.35 -4.81 10.00
N PRO A 247 -24.47 -4.07 10.07
CA PRO A 247 -25.20 -3.89 11.32
C PRO A 247 -25.86 -5.19 11.78
#